data_AF-A0A357G8K1-F1
#
_entry.id   AF-A0A357G8K1-F1
#
_cell.length_a   1.000
_cell.length_b   1.000
_cell.length_c   1.000
_cell.angle_alpha   90.00
_cell.angle_beta   90.00
_cell.angle_gamma   90.00
#
_symmetry.space_group_name_H-M   'P 1'
#
loop_
_entity.id
_entity.type
_entity.pdbx_description
1 polymer ?
#
loop_
_entity_poly.entity_id
_entity_poly.type
_entity_poly.pdbx_seq_one_letter_code
_entity_poly.pdbx_strand_id
1 'polypeptide(L)'
;MGEALCSIMDGRRFVIGNLVSFETEYFYPAGFLGAGWTNWKGPIDGDGLSGEEDVDPRSVNIQMDEVSSFFSENFLREGERFITGEEKIRRWKEEKPDRVRLGGDVFHTLWTDYNVNQKNSFFEWLFQNFKIDFVDFLGQPLRNPQGKREGLYVCRQEVGGEGKWFLFHGWLDSEWRISAS
;
A
#
# COMPACT_ATOMS: atom_id res chain seq x y z
N MET A 1 -30.48 -12.04 6.05
CA MET A 1 -29.70 -13.26 6.33
C MET A 1 -29.26 -13.83 5.00
N GLY A 2 -28.04 -13.52 4.57
CA GLY A 2 -27.40 -14.10 3.39
C GLY A 2 -26.14 -14.81 3.86
N GLU A 3 -26.03 -16.10 3.53
CA GLU A 3 -24.96 -16.98 3.98
C GLU A 3 -23.61 -16.60 3.35
N ALA A 4 -22.58 -16.47 4.17
CA ALA A 4 -21.20 -16.27 3.72
C ALA A 4 -20.60 -17.62 3.31
N LEU A 5 -20.19 -17.72 2.04
CA LEU A 5 -19.45 -18.85 1.49
C LEU A 5 -18.05 -18.90 2.11
N CYS A 6 -17.76 -19.99 2.82
CA CYS A 6 -16.50 -20.24 3.51
C CYS A 6 -15.62 -21.15 2.64
N SER A 7 -14.47 -20.66 2.16
CA SER A 7 -13.40 -21.52 1.64
C SER A 7 -12.20 -21.46 2.58
N ILE A 8 -11.94 -22.56 3.28
CA ILE A 8 -10.80 -22.73 4.17
C ILE A 8 -9.64 -23.27 3.33
N MET A 9 -8.52 -22.55 3.29
CA MET A 9 -7.21 -23.12 2.98
C MET A 9 -6.17 -22.55 3.96
N ASP A 10 -5.39 -23.45 4.54
CA ASP A 10 -4.14 -23.27 5.29
C ASP A 10 -3.88 -21.91 5.97
N GLY A 11 -4.18 -21.83 7.27
CA GLY A 11 -3.50 -20.93 8.22
C GLY A 11 -3.72 -19.42 8.10
N ARG A 12 -4.33 -18.89 7.03
CA ARG A 12 -4.64 -17.45 6.85
C ARG A 12 -6.08 -17.28 6.39
N ARG A 13 -7.01 -17.23 7.36
CA ARG A 13 -8.45 -17.09 7.09
C ARG A 13 -8.83 -15.65 6.76
N PHE A 14 -9.41 -15.43 5.59
CA PHE A 14 -10.28 -14.29 5.28
C PHE A 14 -11.76 -14.69 5.41
N VAL A 15 -12.58 -13.82 6.00
CA VAL A 15 -14.03 -13.74 5.72
C VAL A 15 -14.40 -12.27 5.63
N ILE A 16 -14.75 -11.81 4.43
CA ILE A 16 -15.33 -10.49 4.18
C ILE A 16 -16.58 -10.36 5.07
N GLY A 17 -16.48 -9.48 6.08
CA GLY A 17 -17.50 -9.25 7.10
C GLY A 17 -17.04 -9.44 8.55
N ASN A 18 -15.86 -10.04 8.82
CA ASN A 18 -15.29 -10.18 10.18
C ASN A 18 -13.75 -10.37 10.20
N LEU A 19 -13.00 -9.71 9.32
CA LEU A 19 -11.55 -9.59 9.48
C LEU A 19 -11.26 -8.36 10.36
N VAL A 20 -10.82 -8.57 11.60
CA VAL A 20 -10.53 -7.47 12.55
C VAL A 20 -9.06 -7.04 12.41
N SER A 21 -8.13 -8.00 12.40
CA SER A 21 -6.67 -7.77 12.34
C SER A 21 -5.95 -8.78 11.45
N PHE A 22 -4.78 -8.42 10.93
CA PHE A 22 -3.82 -9.37 10.37
C PHE A 22 -2.40 -9.00 10.78
N GLU A 23 -1.56 -10.02 11.01
CA GLU A 23 -0.13 -9.83 11.14
C GLU A 23 0.47 -9.66 9.74
N THR A 24 1.17 -8.54 9.52
CA THR A 24 1.82 -8.34 8.24
C THR A 24 3.08 -9.18 8.14
N GLU A 25 3.42 -9.58 6.93
CA GLU A 25 4.72 -10.19 6.67
C GLU A 25 5.73 -9.10 6.31
N TYR A 26 6.93 -9.20 6.89
CA TYR A 26 8.00 -8.24 6.61
C TYR A 26 8.31 -8.20 5.12
N PHE A 27 8.24 -7.01 4.55
CA PHE A 27 8.59 -6.76 3.16
C PHE A 27 10.08 -6.50 3.03
N TYR A 28 10.75 -7.42 2.33
CA TYR A 28 12.16 -7.28 1.97
C TYR A 28 12.31 -6.80 0.52
N PRO A 29 12.65 -5.51 0.27
CA PRO A 29 12.62 -4.94 -1.09
C PRO A 29 13.48 -5.70 -2.09
N ALA A 30 14.70 -6.10 -1.70
CA ALA A 30 15.59 -6.82 -2.62
C ALA A 30 15.08 -8.21 -3.01
N GLY A 31 14.38 -8.89 -2.10
CA GLY A 31 13.79 -10.20 -2.38
C GLY A 31 12.58 -10.10 -3.33
N PHE A 32 11.92 -8.95 -3.35
CA PHE A 32 10.70 -8.74 -4.12
C PHE A 32 10.94 -8.02 -5.45
N LEU A 33 11.72 -6.94 -5.44
CA LEU A 33 11.98 -6.06 -6.58
C LEU A 33 13.33 -6.34 -7.27
N GLY A 34 14.19 -7.13 -6.63
CA GLY A 34 15.49 -7.53 -7.16
C GLY A 34 16.68 -6.81 -6.50
N ALA A 35 17.88 -7.21 -6.92
CA ALA A 35 19.11 -6.72 -6.31
C ALA A 35 19.26 -5.19 -6.40
N GLY A 36 19.73 -4.58 -5.31
CA GLY A 36 19.98 -3.14 -5.23
C GLY A 36 18.82 -2.30 -4.67
N TRP A 37 17.64 -2.89 -4.52
CA TRP A 37 16.51 -2.25 -3.82
C TRP A 37 16.67 -2.36 -2.30
N THR A 38 16.49 -1.24 -1.59
CA THR A 38 16.51 -1.20 -0.13
C THR A 38 15.41 -0.30 0.41
N ASN A 39 15.20 -0.31 1.73
CA ASN A 39 14.46 0.75 2.40
C ASN A 39 15.29 2.04 2.32
N TRP A 40 14.63 3.20 2.18
CA TRP A 40 15.31 4.48 2.31
C TRP A 40 15.67 4.75 3.77
N LYS A 41 16.89 5.24 3.99
CA LYS A 41 17.41 5.63 5.29
C LYS A 41 17.79 7.10 5.35
N GLY A 42 17.49 7.73 6.48
CA GLY A 42 17.85 9.13 6.73
C GLY A 42 16.94 10.14 6.02
N PRO A 43 17.41 11.38 5.82
CA PRO A 43 16.57 12.49 5.36
C PRO A 43 16.18 12.34 3.88
N ILE A 44 15.14 13.06 3.47
CA ILE A 44 14.57 13.07 2.11
C ILE A 44 15.59 13.50 1.03
N ASP A 45 16.47 14.44 1.37
CA ASP A 45 17.54 14.98 0.52
C ASP A 45 18.88 14.24 0.68
N GLY A 46 18.87 13.13 1.44
CA GLY A 46 20.02 12.26 1.65
C GLY A 46 20.29 11.29 0.51
N ASP A 47 21.22 10.36 0.73
CA ASP A 47 21.58 9.29 -0.22
C ASP A 47 20.77 8.00 -0.02
N GLY A 48 19.93 7.94 1.02
CA GLY A 48 19.10 6.80 1.36
C GLY A 48 19.86 5.63 2.00
N LEU A 49 21.14 5.77 2.39
CA LEU A 49 21.99 4.66 2.82
C LEU A 49 22.27 4.63 4.33
N SER A 50 22.13 5.76 5.02
CA SER A 50 22.49 5.89 6.44
C SER A 50 21.40 6.59 7.27
N GLY A 51 21.36 6.28 8.56
CA GLY A 51 20.30 6.73 9.47
C GLY A 51 19.17 5.71 9.63
N GLU A 52 18.07 6.17 10.21
CA GLU A 52 16.88 5.35 10.47
C GLU A 52 16.07 5.13 9.19
N GLU A 53 15.41 3.97 9.11
CA GLU A 53 14.46 3.67 8.04
C GLU A 53 13.19 4.51 8.21
N ASP A 54 12.69 5.06 7.10
CA ASP A 54 11.45 5.84 7.10
C ASP A 54 10.21 4.94 7.07
N VAL A 55 10.03 4.11 8.09
CA VAL A 55 8.92 3.16 8.20
C VAL A 55 8.07 3.47 9.42
N ASP A 56 6.81 3.05 9.40
CA ASP A 56 5.93 3.12 10.56
C ASP A 56 5.90 1.77 11.27
N PRO A 57 6.53 1.61 12.44
CA PRO A 57 6.59 0.31 13.12
C PRO A 57 5.21 -0.21 13.53
N ARG A 58 4.17 0.64 13.53
CA ARG A 58 2.79 0.23 13.82
C ARG A 58 2.17 -0.57 12.67
N SER A 59 2.74 -0.52 11.45
CA SER A 59 2.21 -1.28 10.31
C SER A 59 2.26 -2.79 10.51
N VAL A 60 3.10 -3.29 11.43
CA VAL A 60 3.27 -4.73 11.70
C VAL A 60 1.98 -5.42 12.17
N ASN A 61 1.11 -4.67 12.84
CA ASN A 61 -0.11 -5.17 13.47
C ASN A 61 -1.31 -4.25 13.16
N ILE A 62 -1.45 -3.91 11.88
CA ILE A 62 -2.54 -3.03 11.42
C ILE A 62 -3.87 -3.78 11.35
N GLN A 63 -4.94 -3.09 11.73
CA GLN A 63 -6.30 -3.61 11.62
C GLN A 63 -6.87 -3.37 10.21
N MET A 64 -7.80 -4.22 9.77
CA MET A 64 -8.35 -4.11 8.41
C MET A 64 -9.28 -2.91 8.24
N ASP A 65 -9.94 -2.47 9.32
CA ASP A 65 -10.71 -1.24 9.36
C ASP A 65 -9.80 0.00 9.25
N GLU A 66 -8.61 -0.03 9.85
CA GLU A 66 -7.59 1.02 9.67
C GLU A 66 -7.15 1.10 8.20
N VAL A 67 -6.83 -0.04 7.57
CA VAL A 67 -6.49 -0.13 6.13
C VAL A 67 -7.63 0.41 5.26
N SER A 68 -8.87 0.01 5.55
CA SER A 68 -10.05 0.45 4.80
C SER A 68 -10.32 1.95 4.98
N SER A 69 -10.12 2.46 6.20
CA SER A 69 -10.30 3.88 6.50
C SER A 69 -9.32 4.76 5.73
N PHE A 70 -8.07 4.32 5.56
CA PHE A 70 -7.08 5.03 4.76
C PHE A 70 -7.56 5.31 3.35
N PHE A 71 -8.28 4.38 2.74
CA PHE A 71 -8.79 4.55 1.37
C PHE A 71 -9.94 5.55 1.25
N SER A 72 -10.59 5.89 2.36
CA SER A 72 -11.58 6.97 2.40
C SER A 72 -10.94 8.34 2.61
N GLU A 73 -9.63 8.40 2.88
CA GLU A 73 -8.95 9.65 3.18
C GLU A 73 -8.49 10.38 1.91
N ASN A 74 -8.90 11.64 1.79
CA ASN A 74 -8.31 12.56 0.82
C ASN A 74 -7.10 13.28 1.42
N PHE A 75 -6.01 13.35 0.67
CA PHE A 75 -4.79 14.08 1.04
C PHE A 75 -4.67 15.42 0.30
N LEU A 76 -5.57 15.72 -0.64
CA LEU A 76 -5.64 17.02 -1.29
C LEU A 76 -6.33 18.04 -0.39
N ARG A 77 -5.81 19.27 -0.43
CA ARG A 77 -6.44 20.46 0.14
C ARG A 77 -7.30 21.14 -0.92
N GLU A 78 -8.14 22.06 -0.47
CA GLU A 78 -8.99 22.85 -1.37
C GLU A 78 -8.13 23.56 -2.44
N GLY A 79 -8.52 23.39 -3.70
CA GLY A 79 -7.83 23.97 -4.86
C GLY A 79 -6.66 23.15 -5.41
N GLU A 80 -6.23 22.08 -4.73
CA GLU A 80 -5.18 21.21 -5.24
C GLU A 80 -5.74 20.19 -6.24
N ARG A 81 -5.01 19.98 -7.34
CA ARG A 81 -5.35 18.96 -8.36
C ARG A 81 -4.50 17.71 -8.25
N PHE A 82 -3.32 17.83 -7.65
CA PHE A 82 -2.33 16.77 -7.50
C PHE A 82 -1.46 17.04 -6.26
N ILE A 83 -0.82 15.99 -5.78
CA ILE A 83 0.14 16.01 -4.68
C ILE A 83 1.29 15.07 -5.05
N THR A 84 2.51 15.40 -4.64
CA THR A 84 3.64 14.49 -4.80
C THR A 84 3.60 13.39 -3.74
N GLY A 85 4.30 12.29 -3.97
CA GLY A 85 4.43 11.22 -2.98
C GLY A 85 5.09 11.71 -1.69
N GLU A 86 6.12 12.56 -1.81
CA GLU A 86 6.78 13.17 -0.66
C GLU A 86 5.85 14.08 0.14
N GLU A 87 5.06 14.91 -0.54
CA GLU A 87 4.11 15.80 0.13
C GLU A 87 2.99 14.98 0.80
N LYS A 88 2.54 13.88 0.18
CA LYS A 88 1.59 12.95 0.80
C LYS A 88 2.17 12.33 2.06
N ILE A 89 3.41 11.83 2.03
CA ILE A 89 4.10 11.28 3.22
C ILE A 89 4.25 12.35 4.31
N ARG A 90 4.67 13.56 3.95
CA ARG A 90 4.84 14.68 4.89
C ARG A 90 3.53 15.00 5.60
N ARG A 91 2.43 15.18 4.85
CA ARG A 91 1.10 15.42 5.44
C ARG A 91 0.64 14.26 6.31
N TRP A 92 0.91 13.03 5.90
CA TRP A 92 0.56 11.86 6.71
C TRP A 92 1.25 11.92 8.08
N LYS A 93 2.55 12.26 8.12
CA LYS A 93 3.32 12.40 9.35
C LYS A 93 2.88 13.57 10.22
N GLU A 94 2.63 14.73 9.61
CA GLU A 94 2.37 15.97 10.35
C GLU A 94 0.90 16.17 10.73
N GLU A 95 -0.02 15.83 9.84
CA GLU A 95 -1.45 16.11 9.99
C GLU A 95 -2.22 14.90 10.53
N LYS A 96 -1.67 13.69 10.35
CA LYS A 96 -2.31 12.44 10.76
C LYS A 96 -1.33 11.51 11.51
N PRO A 97 -0.62 11.99 12.55
CA PRO A 97 0.39 11.19 13.26
C PRO A 97 -0.19 9.92 13.90
N ASP A 98 -1.47 9.93 14.27
CA ASP A 98 -2.17 8.79 14.88
C ASP A 98 -2.57 7.71 13.86
N ARG A 99 -2.46 7.98 12.56
CA ARG A 99 -2.74 7.00 11.50
C ARG A 99 -1.49 6.19 11.18
N VAL A 100 -1.67 4.88 11.05
CA VAL A 100 -0.63 3.98 10.57
C VAL A 100 -0.34 4.27 9.10
N ARG A 101 0.94 4.42 8.75
CA ARG A 101 1.35 4.58 7.36
C ARG A 101 1.42 3.22 6.65
N LEU A 102 0.65 3.07 5.58
CA LEU A 102 0.63 1.83 4.78
C LEU A 102 1.96 1.67 4.04
N GLY A 103 2.82 0.78 4.54
CA GLY A 103 4.13 0.47 4.00
C GLY A 103 4.20 -0.84 3.22
N GLY A 104 5.43 -1.28 2.98
CA GLY A 104 5.74 -2.49 2.22
C GLY A 104 5.17 -3.74 2.86
N ASP A 105 5.15 -3.83 4.19
CA ASP A 105 4.61 -5.00 4.90
C ASP A 105 3.12 -5.20 4.61
N VAL A 106 2.33 -4.11 4.63
CA VAL A 106 0.91 -4.13 4.26
C VAL A 106 0.77 -4.50 2.78
N PHE A 107 1.58 -3.90 1.90
CA PHE A 107 1.63 -4.28 0.49
C PHE A 107 1.87 -5.77 0.31
N HIS A 108 2.87 -6.33 0.98
CA HIS A 108 3.28 -7.71 0.78
C HIS A 108 2.17 -8.68 1.17
N THR A 109 1.51 -8.42 2.31
CA THR A 109 0.35 -9.21 2.74
C THR A 109 -0.81 -9.12 1.75
N LEU A 110 -1.21 -7.92 1.31
CA LEU A 110 -2.32 -7.75 0.38
C LEU A 110 -2.01 -8.28 -1.03
N TRP A 111 -0.77 -8.15 -1.48
CA TRP A 111 -0.33 -8.69 -2.76
C TRP A 111 -0.28 -10.22 -2.76
N THR A 112 0.14 -10.81 -1.64
CA THR A 112 0.11 -12.26 -1.45
C THR A 112 -1.33 -12.77 -1.45
N ASP A 113 -2.24 -12.09 -0.75
CA ASP A 113 -3.67 -12.36 -0.80
C ASP A 113 -4.21 -12.31 -2.23
N TYR A 114 -3.84 -11.30 -3.02
CA TYR A 114 -4.25 -11.22 -4.43
C TYR A 114 -3.74 -12.39 -5.27
N ASN A 115 -2.48 -12.79 -5.12
CA ASN A 115 -1.92 -13.90 -5.89
C ASN A 115 -2.57 -15.25 -5.56
N VAL A 116 -2.99 -15.45 -4.30
CA VAL A 116 -3.65 -16.68 -3.84
C VAL A 116 -5.14 -16.68 -4.17
N ASN A 117 -5.84 -15.59 -3.87
CA ASN A 117 -7.31 -15.53 -3.88
C ASN A 117 -7.91 -14.84 -5.11
N GLN A 118 -7.10 -14.13 -5.90
CA GLN A 118 -7.47 -13.52 -7.19
C GLN A 118 -8.77 -12.70 -7.08
N LYS A 119 -9.87 -13.15 -7.72
CA LYS A 119 -11.18 -12.49 -7.75
C LYS A 119 -11.84 -12.33 -6.37
N ASN A 120 -11.35 -13.05 -5.36
CA ASN A 120 -11.82 -12.99 -3.96
C ASN A 120 -10.86 -12.24 -3.03
N SER A 121 -9.84 -11.58 -3.56
CA SER A 121 -8.85 -10.82 -2.78
C SER A 121 -9.38 -9.49 -2.25
N PHE A 122 -8.66 -8.92 -1.29
CA PHE A 122 -8.96 -7.60 -0.75
C PHE A 122 -8.93 -6.48 -1.81
N PHE A 123 -7.98 -6.52 -2.75
CA PHE A 123 -7.95 -5.53 -3.84
C PHE A 123 -9.20 -5.61 -4.73
N GLU A 124 -9.69 -6.81 -5.02
CA GLU A 124 -10.94 -6.97 -5.77
C GLU A 124 -12.15 -6.51 -4.95
N TRP A 125 -12.16 -6.74 -3.64
CA TRP A 125 -13.18 -6.19 -2.75
C TRP A 125 -13.20 -4.65 -2.76
N LEU A 126 -12.03 -3.99 -2.69
CA LEU A 126 -11.91 -2.53 -2.79
C LEU A 126 -12.51 -2.00 -4.08
N PHE A 127 -12.17 -2.62 -5.22
CA PHE A 127 -12.72 -2.21 -6.51
C PHE A 127 -14.24 -2.44 -6.60
N GLN A 128 -14.72 -3.61 -6.16
CA GLN A 128 -16.15 -3.94 -6.28
C GLN A 128 -17.02 -3.01 -5.44
N ASN A 129 -16.60 -2.67 -4.22
CA ASN A 129 -17.39 -1.93 -3.24
C ASN A 129 -17.18 -0.41 -3.31
N PHE A 130 -15.95 0.05 -3.61
CA PHE A 130 -15.59 1.47 -3.57
C PHE A 130 -15.09 2.02 -4.90
N LYS A 131 -14.99 1.18 -5.94
CA LYS A 131 -14.43 1.55 -7.26
C LYS A 131 -12.99 2.06 -7.18
N ILE A 132 -12.27 1.67 -6.14
CA ILE A 132 -10.84 1.94 -6.00
C ILE A 132 -10.08 1.02 -6.95
N ASP A 133 -9.38 1.63 -7.90
CA ASP A 133 -8.56 0.97 -8.93
C ASP A 133 -7.07 1.29 -8.76
N PHE A 134 -6.70 2.00 -7.69
CA PHE A 134 -5.35 2.47 -7.41
C PHE A 134 -5.11 2.50 -5.90
N VAL A 135 -3.98 1.95 -5.46
CA VAL A 135 -3.58 1.89 -4.04
C VAL A 135 -2.06 2.11 -3.96
N ASP A 136 -1.63 3.13 -3.23
CA ASP A 136 -0.23 3.38 -2.92
C ASP A 136 0.17 2.94 -1.49
N PHE A 137 1.44 2.56 -1.34
CA PHE A 137 2.04 2.07 -0.11
C PHE A 137 3.28 2.91 0.25
N LEU A 138 3.07 4.22 0.37
CA LEU A 138 4.15 5.20 0.57
C LEU A 138 4.71 5.23 1.99
N GLY A 139 4.13 4.46 2.92
CA GLY A 139 4.57 4.37 4.31
C GLY A 139 5.93 3.68 4.52
N GLN A 140 6.51 3.11 3.47
CA GLN A 140 7.86 2.57 3.43
C GLN A 140 8.55 3.03 2.13
N PRO A 141 9.14 4.23 2.11
CA PRO A 141 9.91 4.73 0.99
C PRO A 141 11.07 3.80 0.67
N LEU A 142 11.22 3.52 -0.61
CA LEU A 142 12.24 2.64 -1.15
C LEU A 142 13.38 3.45 -1.73
N ARG A 143 14.56 2.85 -1.72
CA ARG A 143 15.71 3.30 -2.48
C ARG A 143 15.91 2.33 -3.64
N ASN A 144 15.82 2.83 -4.87
CA ASN A 144 16.08 2.04 -6.07
C ASN A 144 17.60 1.83 -6.29
N PRO A 145 18.02 0.94 -7.20
CA PRO A 145 19.44 0.70 -7.49
C PRO A 145 20.20 1.95 -7.97
N GLN A 146 19.51 2.93 -8.55
CA GLN A 146 20.05 4.23 -8.99
C GLN A 146 20.09 5.27 -7.86
N GLY A 147 19.71 4.91 -6.64
CA GLY A 147 19.68 5.80 -5.48
C GLY A 147 18.55 6.81 -5.47
N LYS A 148 17.47 6.55 -6.21
CA LYS A 148 16.25 7.37 -6.17
C LYS A 148 15.29 6.86 -5.11
N ARG A 149 14.51 7.79 -4.56
CA ARG A 149 13.51 7.55 -3.55
C ARG A 149 12.16 7.29 -4.23
N GLU A 150 11.62 6.09 -4.01
CA GLU A 150 10.44 5.60 -4.71
C GLU A 150 9.39 5.03 -3.76
N GLY A 151 8.14 5.00 -4.22
CA GLY A 151 7.03 4.36 -3.53
C GLY A 151 6.48 3.18 -4.32
N LEU A 152 5.84 2.24 -3.62
CA LEU A 152 5.08 1.18 -4.27
C LEU A 152 3.64 1.61 -4.49
N TYR A 153 3.06 1.11 -5.57
CA TYR A 153 1.62 1.14 -5.77
C TYR A 153 1.15 -0.03 -6.61
N VAL A 154 -0.14 -0.32 -6.49
CA VAL A 154 -0.84 -1.24 -7.37
C VAL A 154 -1.95 -0.49 -8.08
N CYS A 155 -2.18 -0.82 -9.35
CA CYS A 155 -3.35 -0.34 -10.05
C CYS A 155 -4.01 -1.44 -10.87
N ARG A 156 -5.34 -1.34 -10.97
CA ARG A 156 -6.16 -2.24 -11.75
C ARG A 156 -6.22 -1.75 -13.18
N GLN A 157 -5.89 -2.62 -14.14
CA GLN A 157 -5.95 -2.33 -15.56
C GLN A 157 -6.74 -3.41 -16.29
N GLU A 158 -7.54 -3.01 -17.27
CA GLU A 158 -8.27 -3.92 -18.15
C GLU A 158 -7.32 -4.55 -19.18
N VAL A 159 -7.19 -5.88 -19.13
CA VAL A 159 -6.33 -6.65 -20.06
C VAL A 159 -7.14 -7.81 -20.63
N GLY A 160 -7.42 -7.76 -21.93
CA GLY A 160 -8.19 -8.80 -22.61
C GLY A 160 -9.67 -8.87 -22.18
N GLY A 161 -10.23 -7.76 -21.69
CA GLY A 161 -11.61 -7.70 -21.21
C GLY A 161 -11.81 -8.15 -19.76
N GLU A 162 -10.71 -8.47 -19.05
CA GLU A 162 -10.71 -8.69 -17.61
C GLU A 162 -9.76 -7.71 -16.94
N GLY A 163 -10.23 -7.03 -15.89
CA GLY A 163 -9.34 -6.20 -15.10
C GLY A 163 -8.50 -7.00 -14.12
N LYS A 164 -7.22 -6.65 -14.07
CA LYS A 164 -6.18 -7.29 -13.25
C LYS A 164 -5.40 -6.23 -12.51
N TRP A 165 -4.94 -6.57 -11.30
CA TRP A 165 -4.04 -5.72 -10.54
C TRP A 165 -2.60 -5.94 -10.98
N PHE A 166 -1.89 -4.82 -11.12
CA PHE A 166 -0.50 -4.76 -11.51
C PHE A 166 0.27 -3.96 -10.46
N LEU A 167 1.45 -4.46 -10.13
CA LEU A 167 2.40 -3.78 -9.26
C LEU A 167 3.26 -2.81 -10.08
N PHE A 168 3.49 -1.64 -9.50
CA PHE A 168 4.41 -0.64 -10.01
C PHE A 168 5.18 0.02 -8.86
N HIS A 169 6.20 0.75 -9.25
CA HIS A 169 6.92 1.67 -8.39
C HIS A 169 7.06 3.01 -9.12
N GLY A 170 7.14 4.09 -8.36
CA GLY A 170 7.18 5.44 -8.92
C GLY A 170 8.02 6.37 -8.07
N TRP A 171 8.53 7.43 -8.68
CA TRP A 171 9.32 8.43 -7.95
C TRP A 171 8.41 9.23 -7.02
N LEU A 172 8.86 9.43 -5.78
CA LEU A 172 8.06 10.19 -4.80
C LEU A 172 8.00 11.69 -5.12
N ASP A 173 8.90 12.20 -5.97
CA ASP A 173 8.88 13.57 -6.49
C ASP A 173 7.86 13.79 -7.61
N SER A 174 7.32 12.71 -8.19
CA SER A 174 6.30 12.77 -9.24
C SER A 174 4.92 13.05 -8.67
N GLU A 175 3.97 13.42 -9.52
CA GLU A 175 2.56 13.55 -9.15
C GLU A 175 1.92 12.16 -9.01
N TRP A 176 1.16 11.94 -7.93
CA TRP A 176 0.49 10.67 -7.67
C TRP A 176 -1.03 10.79 -7.83
N ARG A 177 -1.64 9.75 -8.40
CA ARG A 177 -3.09 9.61 -8.40
C ARG A 177 -3.55 9.46 -6.95
N ILE A 178 -4.62 10.16 -6.59
CA ILE A 178 -5.29 9.92 -5.33
C ILE A 178 -6.30 8.78 -5.51
N SER A 179 -6.38 7.87 -4.53
CA SER A 179 -7.48 6.93 -4.42
C SER A 179 -8.79 7.70 -4.54
N ALA A 180 -9.67 7.28 -5.45
CA ALA A 180 -10.91 7.98 -5.74
C ALA A 180 -11.79 8.05 -4.48
N SER A 181 -12.22 9.26 -4.14
CA SER A 181 -13.25 9.56 -3.13
C SER A 181 -14.65 9.34 -3.68
#